data_AF-A0A1J0WGJ6-F1
#
_entry.id   AF-A0A1J0WGJ6-F1
#
_cell.length_a   1.000
_cell.length_b   1.000
_cell.length_c   1.000
_cell.angle_alpha   90.00
_cell.angle_beta   90.00
_cell.angle_gamma   90.00
#
_symmetry.space_group_name_H-M   'P 1'
#
loop_
_entity.id
_entity.type
_entity.pdbx_description
1 polymer ?
#
loop_
_entity_poly.entity_id
_entity_poly.type
_entity_poly.pdbx_seq_one_letter_code
_entity_poly.pdbx_strand_id
1 'polypeptide(L)'
;MSRFLTALPIAVALACASPAALFAQTTDAPATTEQPAQTEQENATSEETGNAAAIEDQLSLGEDADGTPEVGKPYTKEVIGSWEMRCIQDAEGNEPCQMYQLLDDGQGAPVAEFSLFRLPDGGKAAAGATIVVPLETALPQQLTISVDGGKARRYPYAFCNPVGCYVRLGLTADDVAAFKRGKEAVITIVPALAPDQQVKLSLSLDGFTASYDKASVIEQ
;
A
#
# COMPACT_ATOMS: atom_id res chain seq x y z
N MET A 1 19.32 39.04 44.40
CA MET A 1 20.08 40.23 43.97
C MET A 1 19.66 40.51 42.53
N SER A 2 18.62 41.33 42.31
CA SER A 2 18.70 42.73 41.81
C SER A 2 19.64 42.88 40.60
N ARG A 3 19.30 43.48 39.45
CA ARG A 3 18.28 44.49 39.06
C ARG A 3 18.39 44.66 37.51
N PHE A 4 17.29 44.64 36.73
CA PHE A 4 16.49 45.78 36.20
C PHE A 4 17.03 46.52 34.94
N LEU A 5 16.08 46.80 34.02
CA LEU A 5 16.01 47.83 32.96
C LEU A 5 16.66 47.46 31.60
N THR A 6 16.05 47.64 30.42
CA THR A 6 15.10 48.67 29.93
C THR A 6 14.16 48.15 28.82
N ALA A 7 12.92 48.66 28.80
CA ALA A 7 11.94 48.57 27.72
C ALA A 7 11.92 49.87 26.88
N LEU A 8 11.57 49.80 25.59
CA LEU A 8 10.70 50.79 24.90
C LEU A 8 10.24 50.28 23.51
N PRO A 9 9.03 50.65 23.02
CA PRO A 9 8.39 50.13 21.80
C PRO A 9 8.45 51.13 20.63
N ILE A 10 8.28 50.65 19.40
CA ILE A 10 7.93 51.52 18.25
C ILE A 10 6.87 50.83 17.40
N ALA A 11 5.68 51.40 17.41
CA ALA A 11 4.63 51.18 16.42
C ALA A 11 4.88 52.09 15.20
N VAL A 12 4.80 51.53 14.00
CA VAL A 12 4.60 52.30 12.75
C VAL A 12 3.54 51.60 11.93
N ALA A 13 2.37 52.22 11.86
CA ALA A 13 1.37 51.95 10.85
C ALA A 13 1.76 52.69 9.57
N LEU A 14 1.73 52.02 8.42
CA LEU A 14 1.74 52.68 7.12
C LEU A 14 0.74 51.99 6.20
N ALA A 15 -0.35 52.70 5.93
CA ALA A 15 -1.34 52.37 4.92
C ALA A 15 -0.84 52.82 3.54
N CYS A 16 -0.90 51.92 2.55
CA CYS A 16 -0.88 52.28 1.13
C CYS A 16 -2.02 51.53 0.44
N ALA A 17 -2.99 52.31 -0.04
CA ALA A 17 -4.02 51.89 -0.96
C ALA A 17 -3.46 51.79 -2.39
N SER A 18 -4.01 50.89 -3.20
CA SER A 18 -4.33 51.14 -4.63
C SER A 18 -5.18 50.00 -5.24
N PRO A 19 -5.94 50.27 -6.33
CA PRO A 19 -7.12 49.51 -6.76
C PRO A 19 -6.95 48.77 -8.10
N ALA A 20 -7.73 47.70 -8.31
CA ALA A 20 -8.17 47.10 -9.59
C ALA A 20 -8.70 45.68 -9.28
N ALA A 21 -9.76 45.12 -9.85
CA ALA A 21 -10.69 45.52 -10.88
C ALA A 21 -12.01 44.77 -10.62
N LEU A 22 -13.14 45.47 -10.81
CA LEU A 22 -14.45 44.86 -10.97
C LEU A 22 -14.52 44.18 -12.34
N PHE A 23 -14.89 42.91 -12.37
CA PHE A 23 -15.52 42.29 -13.54
C PHE A 23 -16.94 41.88 -13.17
N ALA A 24 -17.89 42.70 -13.63
CA ALA A 24 -19.30 42.34 -13.78
C ALA A 24 -19.54 42.10 -15.27
N GLN A 25 -20.06 40.93 -15.63
CA GLN A 25 -20.73 40.65 -16.91
C GLN A 25 -21.92 39.74 -16.57
N THR A 26 -23.09 40.31 -16.26
CA THR A 26 -24.24 40.43 -17.19
C THR A 26 -24.59 39.13 -17.89
N THR A 27 -25.50 38.39 -17.26
CA THR A 27 -26.37 37.38 -17.86
C THR A 27 -27.19 38.01 -18.98
N ASP A 28 -26.91 37.61 -20.22
CA ASP A 28 -27.77 37.86 -21.36
C ASP A 28 -28.95 36.87 -21.35
N ALA A 29 -30.16 37.44 -21.36
CA ALA A 29 -31.39 36.75 -21.73
C ALA A 29 -31.62 36.97 -23.23
N PRO A 30 -32.02 35.95 -24.01
CA PRO A 30 -32.66 36.19 -25.29
C PRO A 30 -34.18 36.21 -25.12
N ALA A 31 -34.78 37.16 -25.82
CA ALA A 31 -36.20 37.43 -25.90
C ALA A 31 -36.99 36.40 -26.72
N THR A 32 -38.28 36.36 -26.40
CA THR A 32 -39.45 35.74 -27.01
C THR A 32 -39.50 35.70 -28.55
N THR A 33 -40.05 34.61 -29.09
CA THR A 33 -40.82 34.58 -30.35
C THR A 33 -42.06 33.69 -30.16
N GLU A 34 -43.24 34.26 -30.44
CA GLU A 34 -44.58 33.67 -30.57
C GLU A 34 -44.63 32.52 -31.59
N GLN A 35 -45.21 31.33 -31.33
CA GLN A 35 -46.65 30.90 -31.37
C GLN A 35 -46.76 29.64 -32.30
N PRO A 36 -47.80 28.76 -32.33
CA PRO A 36 -48.89 28.43 -31.39
C PRO A 36 -48.87 26.95 -30.92
N ALA A 37 -49.76 26.65 -29.97
CA ALA A 37 -50.18 25.31 -29.57
C ALA A 37 -50.81 24.49 -30.71
N GLN A 38 -50.46 23.21 -30.77
CA GLN A 38 -51.36 22.13 -31.20
C GLN A 38 -51.15 20.93 -30.28
N THR A 39 -52.24 20.59 -29.60
CA THR A 39 -52.44 19.41 -28.78
C THR A 39 -52.76 18.24 -29.72
N GLU A 40 -51.98 17.17 -29.68
CA GLU A 40 -52.48 15.86 -30.08
C GLU A 40 -51.81 14.79 -29.23
N GLN A 41 -52.63 14.25 -28.32
CA GLN A 41 -52.35 13.04 -27.56
C GLN A 41 -52.26 11.88 -28.55
N GLU A 42 -51.06 11.36 -28.77
CA GLU A 42 -50.90 10.02 -29.31
C GLU A 42 -50.54 9.08 -28.17
N ASN A 43 -51.48 8.18 -27.96
CA ASN A 43 -51.54 7.08 -27.02
C ASN A 43 -50.23 6.24 -27.04
N ALA A 44 -49.28 6.54 -26.15
CA ALA A 44 -48.18 5.65 -25.86
C ALA A 44 -48.62 4.69 -24.75
N THR A 45 -49.09 3.52 -25.18
CA THR A 45 -49.12 2.30 -24.37
C THR A 45 -47.83 2.21 -23.57
N SER A 46 -47.95 2.25 -22.24
CA SER A 46 -46.89 1.88 -21.32
C SER A 46 -46.58 0.40 -21.52
N GLU A 47 -45.69 0.10 -22.46
CA GLU A 47 -44.89 -1.11 -22.41
C GLU A 47 -43.77 -0.86 -21.41
N GLU A 48 -44.03 -1.19 -20.14
CA GLU A 48 -42.97 -1.59 -19.21
C GLU A 48 -42.36 -2.92 -19.70
N THR A 49 -41.73 -2.92 -20.86
CA THR A 49 -40.75 -3.95 -21.21
C THR A 49 -39.45 -3.49 -20.59
N GLY A 50 -39.31 -3.89 -19.33
CA GLY A 50 -38.34 -3.38 -18.38
C GLY A 50 -36.92 -3.33 -18.94
N ASN A 51 -36.23 -2.26 -18.55
CA ASN A 51 -34.79 -2.05 -18.69
C ASN A 51 -33.93 -3.17 -18.06
N ALA A 52 -34.55 -4.25 -17.55
CA ALA A 52 -33.94 -5.38 -16.82
C ALA A 52 -32.69 -5.93 -17.52
N ALA A 53 -32.73 -6.11 -18.83
CA ALA A 53 -31.57 -6.61 -19.58
C ALA A 53 -30.38 -5.63 -19.60
N ALA A 54 -30.63 -4.32 -19.66
CA ALA A 54 -29.56 -3.31 -19.68
C ALA A 54 -28.97 -3.03 -18.28
N ILE A 55 -29.75 -3.28 -17.22
CA ILE A 55 -29.24 -3.28 -15.84
C ILE A 55 -28.52 -4.60 -15.53
N GLU A 56 -28.99 -5.75 -16.04
CA GLU A 56 -28.31 -7.06 -15.89
C GLU A 56 -26.90 -7.05 -16.50
N ASP A 57 -26.70 -6.43 -17.67
CA ASP A 57 -25.36 -6.30 -18.29
C ASP A 57 -24.38 -5.44 -17.48
N GLN A 58 -24.87 -4.63 -16.53
CA GLN A 58 -24.04 -3.80 -15.64
C GLN A 58 -23.86 -4.41 -14.25
N LEU A 59 -24.54 -5.51 -13.96
CA LEU A 59 -24.52 -6.17 -12.66
C LEU A 59 -23.71 -7.46 -12.79
N SER A 60 -22.61 -7.55 -12.05
CA SER A 60 -21.93 -8.85 -11.88
C SER A 60 -22.90 -9.81 -11.19
N LEU A 61 -23.15 -10.95 -11.83
CA LEU A 61 -24.05 -12.00 -11.31
C LEU A 61 -23.39 -12.84 -10.21
N GLY A 62 -22.17 -12.49 -9.81
CA GLY A 62 -21.35 -13.29 -8.92
C GLY A 62 -20.81 -14.54 -9.62
N GLU A 63 -19.60 -14.90 -9.24
CA GLU A 63 -19.00 -16.20 -9.55
C GLU A 63 -18.78 -16.96 -8.24
N ASP A 64 -18.70 -18.29 -8.32
CA ASP A 64 -18.43 -19.13 -7.16
C ASP A 64 -17.07 -18.76 -6.55
N ALA A 65 -17.06 -18.44 -5.25
CA ALA A 65 -15.86 -18.01 -4.53
C ALA A 65 -14.78 -19.10 -4.40
N ASP A 66 -15.16 -20.36 -4.67
CA ASP A 66 -14.31 -21.55 -4.54
C ASP A 66 -13.69 -21.98 -5.89
N GLY A 67 -13.62 -21.07 -6.86
CA GLY A 67 -13.08 -21.32 -8.19
C GLY A 67 -11.64 -21.87 -8.17
N THR A 68 -11.31 -22.70 -9.16
CA THR A 68 -9.93 -23.17 -9.39
C THR A 68 -9.00 -21.97 -9.59
N PRO A 69 -7.76 -22.00 -9.05
CA PRO A 69 -6.79 -20.93 -9.25
C PRO A 69 -6.70 -20.53 -10.73
N GLU A 70 -6.77 -19.23 -11.00
CA GLU A 70 -6.61 -18.71 -12.34
C GLU A 70 -5.12 -18.62 -12.69
N VAL A 71 -4.77 -19.12 -13.88
CA VAL A 71 -3.39 -19.04 -14.39
C VAL A 71 -2.93 -17.58 -14.42
N GLY A 72 -1.77 -17.32 -13.81
CA GLY A 72 -1.13 -16.01 -13.75
C GLY A 72 -1.63 -15.09 -12.64
N LYS A 73 -2.66 -15.48 -11.87
CA LYS A 73 -3.14 -14.68 -10.73
C LYS A 73 -2.61 -15.23 -9.40
N PRO A 74 -2.11 -14.36 -8.49
CA PRO A 74 -1.72 -14.79 -7.16
C PRO A 74 -2.96 -15.12 -6.32
N TYR A 75 -2.85 -16.17 -5.51
CA TYR A 75 -3.87 -16.57 -4.56
C TYR A 75 -3.24 -17.10 -3.26
N THR A 76 -3.98 -17.06 -2.15
CA THR A 76 -3.51 -17.62 -0.87
C THR A 76 -3.90 -19.09 -0.79
N LYS A 77 -2.90 -19.98 -0.83
CA LYS A 77 -3.08 -21.43 -0.81
C LYS A 77 -3.40 -21.97 0.59
N GLU A 78 -2.70 -21.45 1.60
CA GLU A 78 -2.92 -21.80 3.01
C GLU A 78 -2.36 -20.70 3.92
N VAL A 79 -2.77 -20.71 5.18
CA VAL A 79 -2.24 -19.84 6.24
C VAL A 79 -1.61 -20.71 7.33
N ILE A 80 -0.39 -20.39 7.72
CA ILE A 80 0.41 -21.14 8.70
C ILE A 80 0.94 -20.16 9.75
N GLY A 81 0.36 -20.23 10.96
CA GLY A 81 0.64 -19.22 11.99
C GLY A 81 0.24 -17.85 11.48
N SER A 82 1.19 -16.91 11.44
CA SER A 82 0.96 -15.56 10.91
C SER A 82 1.25 -15.42 9.41
N TRP A 83 1.64 -16.49 8.70
CA TRP A 83 2.09 -16.41 7.32
C TRP A 83 1.04 -16.90 6.33
N GLU A 84 0.77 -16.10 5.31
CA GLU A 84 0.04 -16.52 4.12
C GLU A 84 1.01 -17.16 3.13
N MET A 85 0.68 -18.36 2.63
CA MET A 85 1.37 -18.97 1.50
C MET A 85 0.72 -18.49 0.21
N ARG A 86 1.31 -17.46 -0.42
CA ARG A 86 0.82 -16.88 -1.66
C ARG A 86 1.48 -17.53 -2.86
N CYS A 87 0.69 -18.15 -3.72
CA CYS A 87 1.14 -18.91 -4.87
C CYS A 87 0.57 -18.33 -6.17
N ILE A 88 1.23 -18.60 -7.29
CA ILE A 88 0.72 -18.27 -8.62
C ILE A 88 0.77 -19.56 -9.43
N GLN A 89 -0.34 -19.95 -10.06
CA GLN A 89 -0.32 -21.03 -11.03
C GLN A 89 0.21 -20.49 -12.36
N ASP A 90 1.34 -21.01 -12.84
CA ASP A 90 1.88 -20.60 -14.14
C ASP A 90 1.25 -21.38 -15.30
N ALA A 91 1.58 -20.98 -16.53
CA ALA A 91 1.05 -21.60 -17.74
C ALA A 91 1.60 -23.01 -17.99
N GLU A 92 2.73 -23.37 -17.38
CA GLU A 92 3.33 -24.69 -17.45
C GLU A 92 2.77 -25.66 -16.38
N GLY A 93 1.92 -25.16 -15.49
CA GLY A 93 1.32 -25.93 -14.40
C GLY A 93 2.19 -26.04 -13.14
N ASN A 94 3.30 -25.30 -13.06
CA ASN A 94 4.00 -25.14 -11.79
C ASN A 94 3.27 -24.11 -10.92
N GLU A 95 3.59 -24.17 -9.62
CA GLU A 95 2.96 -23.34 -8.61
C GLU A 95 4.00 -22.82 -7.62
N PRO A 96 4.81 -21.83 -8.03
CA PRO A 96 5.72 -21.16 -7.10
C PRO A 96 4.94 -20.45 -5.99
N CYS A 97 5.32 -20.72 -4.75
CA CYS A 97 4.76 -20.11 -3.55
C CYS A 97 5.82 -19.28 -2.83
N GLN A 98 5.42 -18.12 -2.32
CA GLN A 98 6.18 -17.32 -1.36
C GLN A 98 5.40 -17.21 -0.05
N MET A 99 6.11 -17.06 1.06
CA MET A 99 5.46 -16.68 2.31
C MET A 99 5.26 -15.17 2.35
N TYR A 100 4.16 -14.74 2.96
CA TYR A 100 3.74 -13.33 3.02
C TYR A 100 3.21 -12.95 4.40
N GLN A 101 3.49 -11.71 4.83
CA GLN A 101 2.81 -11.04 5.93
C GLN A 101 2.54 -9.57 5.58
N LEU A 102 1.33 -9.11 5.89
CA LEU A 102 0.97 -7.70 5.94
C LEU A 102 1.23 -7.18 7.35
N LEU A 103 1.97 -6.09 7.47
CA LEU A 103 2.39 -5.50 8.74
C LEU A 103 1.57 -4.24 8.98
N ASP A 104 1.05 -4.10 10.19
CA ASP A 104 0.25 -2.95 10.61
C ASP A 104 0.94 -2.10 11.68
N ASP A 105 0.33 -0.96 12.00
CA ASP A 105 0.79 0.01 13.00
C ASP A 105 0.51 -0.39 14.47
N GLY A 106 0.03 -1.61 14.71
CA GLY A 106 -0.45 -2.10 16.00
C GLY A 106 -1.93 -1.78 16.27
N GLN A 107 -2.53 -0.92 15.44
CA GLN A 107 -3.95 -0.53 15.51
C GLN A 107 -4.76 -1.12 14.35
N GLY A 108 -4.13 -1.98 13.54
CA GLY A 108 -4.73 -2.68 12.40
C GLY A 108 -4.69 -1.92 11.08
N ALA A 109 -4.05 -0.74 11.03
CA ALA A 109 -3.85 -0.04 9.76
C ALA A 109 -2.63 -0.62 9.02
N PRO A 110 -2.77 -1.08 7.76
CA PRO A 110 -1.65 -1.67 7.03
C PRO A 110 -0.58 -0.62 6.71
N VAL A 111 0.68 -0.98 6.92
CA VAL A 111 1.83 -0.09 6.72
C VAL A 111 2.85 -0.67 5.75
N ALA A 112 3.20 -1.95 5.87
CA ALA A 112 4.26 -2.56 5.07
C ALA A 112 3.94 -4.01 4.74
N GLU A 113 4.58 -4.53 3.70
CA GLU A 113 4.42 -5.91 3.27
C GLU A 113 5.77 -6.62 3.27
N PHE A 114 5.82 -7.85 3.76
CA PHE A 114 7.00 -8.71 3.72
C PHE A 114 6.69 -9.97 2.93
N SER A 115 7.50 -10.29 1.93
CA SER A 115 7.43 -11.57 1.22
C SER A 115 8.79 -12.25 1.11
N LEU A 116 8.82 -13.59 1.14
CA LEU A 116 10.05 -14.37 1.10
C LEU A 116 9.90 -15.65 0.28
N PHE A 117 10.96 -15.98 -0.46
CA PHE A 117 11.14 -17.21 -1.20
C PHE A 117 12.53 -17.81 -0.92
N ARG A 118 12.70 -19.11 -1.19
CA ARG A 118 13.99 -19.79 -1.03
C ARG A 118 14.87 -19.60 -2.26
N LEU A 119 16.17 -19.54 -2.05
CA LEU A 119 17.16 -19.52 -3.13
C LEU A 119 17.80 -20.90 -3.29
N PRO A 120 18.30 -21.25 -4.48
CA PRO A 120 19.11 -22.45 -4.67
C PRO A 120 20.36 -22.46 -3.78
N ASP A 121 20.82 -23.66 -3.43
CA ASP A 121 22.04 -23.84 -2.67
C ASP A 121 23.29 -23.35 -3.44
N GLY A 122 24.38 -23.09 -2.71
CA GLY A 122 25.66 -22.65 -3.28
C GLY A 122 25.86 -21.13 -3.31
N GLY A 123 24.81 -20.36 -3.02
CA GLY A 123 24.87 -18.91 -2.80
C GLY A 123 25.25 -18.52 -1.37
N LYS A 124 25.53 -17.22 -1.17
CA LYS A 124 25.71 -16.65 0.19
C LYS A 124 24.39 -16.49 0.96
N ALA A 125 23.29 -16.36 0.23
CA ALA A 125 21.95 -16.22 0.78
C ALA A 125 21.17 -17.52 0.58
N ALA A 126 20.49 -17.97 1.62
CA ALA A 126 19.59 -19.12 1.60
C ALA A 126 18.15 -18.72 1.18
N ALA A 127 17.79 -17.45 1.34
CA ALA A 127 16.50 -16.92 0.95
C ALA A 127 16.58 -15.48 0.46
N GLY A 128 15.67 -15.13 -0.43
CA GLY A 128 15.41 -13.77 -0.88
C GLY A 128 14.12 -13.26 -0.28
N ALA A 129 14.10 -12.00 0.15
CA ALA A 129 12.89 -11.35 0.63
C ALA A 129 12.72 -9.96 0.01
N THR A 130 11.46 -9.57 -0.16
CA THR A 130 11.06 -8.23 -0.57
C THR A 130 10.25 -7.59 0.56
N ILE A 131 10.59 -6.36 0.89
CA ILE A 131 9.79 -5.53 1.80
C ILE A 131 9.34 -4.30 1.05
N VAL A 132 8.05 -4.01 1.08
CA VAL A 132 7.48 -2.78 0.53
C VAL A 132 7.03 -1.92 1.70
N VAL A 133 7.54 -0.69 1.75
CA VAL A 133 7.19 0.29 2.78
C VAL A 133 6.59 1.55 2.13
N PRO A 134 5.92 2.43 2.89
CA PRO A 134 5.31 3.62 2.34
C PRO A 134 6.31 4.56 1.67
N LEU A 135 5.76 5.43 0.81
CA LEU A 135 6.47 6.60 0.30
C LEU A 135 6.89 7.53 1.44
N GLU A 136 7.72 8.52 1.12
CA GLU A 136 8.30 9.44 2.11
C GLU A 136 9.16 8.72 3.17
N THR A 137 9.76 7.59 2.80
CA THR A 137 10.76 6.88 3.61
C THR A 137 12.17 7.47 3.40
N ALA A 138 12.92 7.68 4.48
CA ALA A 138 14.27 8.23 4.45
C ALA A 138 15.30 7.22 3.92
N LEU A 139 15.54 7.22 2.60
CA LEU A 139 16.44 6.26 1.95
C LEU A 139 17.86 6.16 2.56
N PRO A 140 18.53 7.27 2.95
CA PRO A 140 19.86 7.20 3.53
C PRO A 140 19.94 6.44 4.87
N GLN A 141 18.82 6.35 5.61
CA GLN A 141 18.77 5.68 6.91
C GLN A 141 18.71 4.15 6.78
N GLN A 142 18.31 3.65 5.61
CA GLN A 142 18.12 2.22 5.31
C GLN A 142 17.04 1.58 6.19
N LEU A 143 16.51 0.44 5.76
CA LEU A 143 15.60 -0.36 6.57
C LEU A 143 16.41 -1.19 7.56
N THR A 144 15.97 -1.27 8.82
CA THR A 144 16.63 -2.08 9.84
C THR A 144 15.73 -3.23 10.29
N ILE A 145 16.29 -4.44 10.46
CA ILE A 145 15.60 -5.61 10.99
C ILE A 145 16.38 -6.16 12.19
N SER A 146 15.69 -6.48 13.28
CA SER A 146 16.24 -7.25 14.41
C SER A 146 15.28 -8.35 14.84
N VAL A 147 15.79 -9.53 15.17
CA VAL A 147 15.00 -10.66 15.68
C VAL A 147 15.16 -10.74 17.19
N ASP A 148 14.07 -10.69 17.95
CA ASP A 148 14.02 -10.77 19.42
C ASP A 148 15.03 -9.86 20.14
N GLY A 149 15.26 -8.65 19.61
CA GLY A 149 16.25 -7.70 20.17
C GLY A 149 17.72 -8.08 19.95
N GLY A 150 17.98 -9.11 19.13
CA GLY A 150 19.32 -9.52 18.71
C GLY A 150 20.00 -8.52 17.77
N LYS A 151 21.11 -8.94 17.15
CA LYS A 151 21.92 -8.09 16.27
C LYS A 151 21.08 -7.53 15.11
N ALA A 152 20.93 -6.21 15.08
CA ALA A 152 20.24 -5.52 14.00
C ALA A 152 21.03 -5.57 12.68
N ARG A 153 20.31 -5.71 11.57
CA ARG A 153 20.83 -5.74 10.20
C ARG A 153 20.20 -4.61 9.40
N ARG A 154 21.01 -3.89 8.61
CA ARG A 154 20.53 -2.80 7.75
C ARG A 154 20.52 -3.23 6.29
N TYR A 155 19.49 -2.81 5.57
CA TYR A 155 19.27 -3.12 4.16
C TYR A 155 18.92 -1.84 3.39
N PRO A 156 19.65 -1.51 2.32
CA PRO A 156 19.33 -0.35 1.51
C PRO A 156 18.02 -0.56 0.75
N TYR A 157 17.31 0.55 0.52
CA TYR A 157 16.20 0.58 -0.42
C TYR A 157 16.75 0.46 -1.84
N ALA A 158 16.18 -0.46 -2.62
CA ALA A 158 16.61 -0.71 -3.99
C ALA A 158 16.04 0.33 -4.95
N PHE A 159 14.76 0.66 -4.81
CA PHE A 159 14.06 1.67 -5.60
C PHE A 159 12.73 2.04 -4.92
N CYS A 160 12.08 3.10 -5.39
CA CYS A 160 10.69 3.39 -5.06
C CYS A 160 9.88 3.56 -6.34
N ASN A 161 8.59 3.25 -6.28
CA ASN A 161 7.61 3.51 -7.32
C ASN A 161 6.31 4.03 -6.65
N PRO A 162 5.23 4.31 -7.39
CA PRO A 162 3.98 4.81 -6.79
C PRO A 162 3.33 3.90 -5.73
N VAL A 163 3.68 2.60 -5.70
CA VAL A 163 3.20 1.65 -4.67
C VAL A 163 3.96 1.84 -3.36
N GLY A 164 5.26 2.07 -3.43
CA GLY A 164 6.09 2.24 -2.23
C GLY A 164 7.59 2.12 -2.51
N CYS A 165 8.36 2.09 -1.44
CA CYS A 165 9.80 1.88 -1.47
C CYS A 165 10.15 0.42 -1.19
N TYR A 166 10.95 -0.16 -2.06
CA TYR A 166 11.26 -1.59 -2.07
C TYR A 166 12.64 -1.83 -1.46
N VAL A 167 12.72 -2.80 -0.56
CA VAL A 167 13.96 -3.42 -0.12
C VAL A 167 14.02 -4.83 -0.70
N ARG A 168 15.14 -5.18 -1.32
CA ARG A 168 15.45 -6.55 -1.76
C ARG A 168 16.61 -7.04 -0.93
N LEU A 169 16.38 -8.05 -0.12
CA LEU A 169 17.39 -8.55 0.81
C LEU A 169 17.65 -10.05 0.63
N GLY A 170 18.90 -10.44 0.88
CA GLY A 170 19.30 -11.83 1.02
C GLY A 170 19.47 -12.16 2.50
N LEU A 171 18.84 -13.24 2.95
CA LEU A 171 19.03 -13.81 4.27
C LEU A 171 20.08 -14.93 4.17
N THR A 172 21.13 -14.87 4.99
CA THR A 172 22.10 -15.96 5.11
C THR A 172 21.47 -17.15 5.84
N ALA A 173 22.17 -18.29 5.86
CA ALA A 173 21.73 -19.44 6.67
C ALA A 173 21.59 -19.08 8.16
N ASP A 174 22.48 -18.25 8.70
CA ASP A 174 22.40 -17.77 10.08
C ASP A 174 21.20 -16.86 10.32
N ASP A 175 20.86 -16.01 9.34
CA ASP A 175 19.68 -15.14 9.40
C ASP A 175 18.40 -16.00 9.42
N VAL A 176 18.28 -16.95 8.49
CA VAL A 176 17.14 -17.89 8.47
C VAL A 176 17.05 -18.68 9.78
N ALA A 177 18.17 -19.16 10.31
CA ALA A 177 18.20 -19.87 11.58
C ALA A 177 17.80 -18.98 12.78
N ALA A 178 18.10 -17.68 12.74
CA ALA A 178 17.61 -16.72 13.72
C ALA A 178 16.08 -16.56 13.60
N PHE A 179 15.55 -16.39 12.40
CA PHE A 179 14.10 -16.28 12.17
C PHE A 179 13.36 -17.56 12.60
N LYS A 180 13.88 -18.75 12.28
CA LYS A 180 13.28 -20.05 12.66
C LYS A 180 13.17 -20.25 14.18
N ARG A 181 14.11 -19.69 14.95
CA ARG A 181 14.13 -19.79 16.42
C ARG A 181 13.43 -18.63 17.11
N GLY A 182 13.27 -17.52 16.41
CA GLY A 182 12.76 -16.28 16.96
C GLY A 182 11.25 -16.29 17.13
N LYS A 183 10.74 -15.33 17.90
CA LYS A 183 9.30 -15.11 18.07
C LYS A 183 8.80 -13.93 17.27
N GLU A 184 9.59 -12.86 17.22
CA GLU A 184 9.23 -11.64 16.52
C GLU A 184 10.49 -11.02 15.89
N ALA A 185 10.33 -10.47 14.70
CA ALA A 185 11.28 -9.54 14.11
C ALA A 185 10.69 -8.12 14.12
N VAL A 186 11.51 -7.13 14.44
CA VAL A 186 11.14 -5.73 14.40
C VAL A 186 11.74 -5.10 13.15
N ILE A 187 10.88 -4.57 12.29
CA ILE A 187 11.24 -3.78 11.11
C ILE A 187 11.18 -2.30 11.51
N THR A 188 12.28 -1.58 11.34
CA THR A 188 12.38 -0.16 11.65
C THR A 188 12.56 0.66 10.38
N ILE A 189 11.70 1.66 10.21
CA ILE A 189 11.64 2.59 9.08
C ILE A 189 11.78 4.01 9.66
N VAL A 190 12.53 4.87 8.96
CA VAL A 190 12.65 6.29 9.32
C VAL A 190 11.90 7.13 8.28
N PRO A 191 10.91 7.94 8.68
CA PRO A 191 10.24 8.86 7.76
C PRO A 191 11.20 9.97 7.28
N ALA A 192 11.10 10.35 6.01
CA ALA A 192 11.90 11.42 5.40
C ALA A 192 11.56 12.80 5.98
N LEU A 193 10.28 13.02 6.32
CA LEU A 193 9.79 14.28 6.90
C LEU A 193 10.04 14.38 8.42
N ALA A 194 10.37 13.26 9.08
CA ALA A 194 10.62 13.18 10.52
C ALA A 194 11.84 12.28 10.81
N PRO A 195 13.06 12.74 10.45
CA PRO A 195 14.28 11.91 10.50
C PRO A 195 14.75 11.56 11.92
N ASP A 196 14.19 12.19 12.94
CA ASP A 196 14.39 11.91 14.36
C ASP A 196 13.41 10.85 14.90
N GLN A 197 12.41 10.46 14.11
CA GLN A 197 11.41 9.46 14.48
C GLN A 197 11.68 8.10 13.83
N GLN A 198 11.17 7.05 14.48
CA GLN A 198 11.25 5.68 13.99
C GLN A 198 9.86 5.04 14.04
N VAL A 199 9.43 4.49 12.90
CA VAL A 199 8.28 3.60 12.81
C VAL A 199 8.80 2.18 13.00
N LYS A 200 8.25 1.46 13.97
CA LYS A 200 8.62 0.07 14.28
C LYS A 200 7.42 -0.83 14.02
N LEU A 201 7.58 -1.78 13.11
CA LEU A 201 6.55 -2.73 12.72
C LEU A 201 6.97 -4.12 13.21
N SER A 202 6.03 -4.83 13.83
CA SER A 202 6.22 -6.21 14.25
C SER A 202 5.96 -7.16 13.09
N LEU A 203 6.94 -7.99 12.78
CA LEU A 203 6.83 -9.16 11.90
C LEU A 203 6.78 -10.40 12.77
N SER A 204 5.62 -11.05 12.85
CA SER A 204 5.47 -12.29 13.61
C SER A 204 6.29 -13.42 12.99
N LEU A 205 6.99 -14.19 13.81
CA LEU A 205 7.72 -15.39 13.36
C LEU A 205 6.94 -16.67 13.68
N ASP A 206 5.72 -16.55 14.20
CA ASP A 206 4.84 -17.71 14.38
C ASP A 206 4.52 -18.34 13.02
N GLY A 207 4.78 -19.64 12.89
CA GLY A 207 4.66 -20.38 11.63
C GLY A 207 5.85 -20.23 10.66
N PHE A 208 6.85 -19.38 10.94
CA PHE A 208 7.94 -19.09 9.97
C PHE A 208 8.64 -20.35 9.47
N THR A 209 9.02 -21.27 10.38
CA THR A 209 9.74 -22.49 10.00
C THR A 209 8.94 -23.36 9.03
N ALA A 210 7.67 -23.62 9.34
CA ALA A 210 6.81 -24.47 8.52
C ALA A 210 6.53 -23.82 7.15
N SER A 211 6.29 -22.51 7.13
CA SER A 211 6.08 -21.74 5.90
C SER A 211 7.35 -21.67 5.04
N TYR A 212 8.52 -21.47 5.65
CA TYR A 212 9.80 -21.43 4.95
C TYR A 212 10.10 -22.75 4.24
N ASP A 213 9.83 -23.87 4.91
CA ASP A 213 10.09 -25.21 4.37
C ASP A 213 9.15 -25.54 3.18
N LYS A 214 7.98 -24.88 3.11
CA LYS A 214 7.01 -24.98 2.01
C LYS A 214 7.20 -23.93 0.90
N ALA A 215 7.88 -22.82 1.15
CA ALA A 215 8.12 -21.78 0.14
C ALA A 215 8.91 -22.36 -1.03
N SER A 216 8.62 -21.95 -2.25
CA SER A 216 9.31 -22.46 -3.44
C SER A 216 10.74 -21.94 -3.52
N VAL A 217 11.59 -22.73 -4.17
CA VAL A 217 12.94 -22.29 -4.57
C VAL A 217 12.80 -21.59 -5.92
N ILE A 218 13.23 -20.34 -6.00
CA ILE A 218 13.15 -19.55 -7.24
C ILE A 218 14.55 -19.42 -7.82
N GLU A 219 14.73 -19.94 -9.04
CA GLU A 219 15.89 -19.66 -9.87
C GLU A 219 15.71 -18.26 -10.49
N GLN A 220 16.66 -17.36 -10.22
CA GLN A 220 16.68 -16.02 -10.82
C GLN A 220 17.36 -16.04 -12.19
#